data_AF-A0A952E9F8-F1
#
_entry.id   AF-A0A952E9F8-F1
#
_cell.length_a   1.000
_cell.length_b   1.000
_cell.length_c   1.000
_cell.angle_alpha   90.00
_cell.angle_beta   90.00
_cell.angle_gamma   90.00
#
_symmetry.space_group_name_H-M   'P 1'
#
loop_
_entity.id
_entity.type
_entity.pdbx_description
1 polymer ?
#
loop_
_entity_poly.entity_id
_entity_poly.type
_entity_poly.pdbx_seq_one_letter_code
_entity_poly.pdbx_strand_id
1 'polypeptide(L)'
;IHTGGTIIKTARSERFRTPEGRKQAFENLKKFGIDCLVAIGGDGTFRGCAAFHEEYKFPIIGVPATIDNDLYGTDFTIGYDTAVNTALDAINKIRDTSQSHNRFFIIEVMGRDAGFIGLEAGIAGGAENILIPEVRTDIDKICSEIKASFERGKASNIIVVAEGDDSGGAYDIGAKIKEKTGIDYRVAILGHIQRGGSPSAKDRLLASRLGYYSVKHIIEGKTNVMVGRINAKIVLTDMKDTFEKKKTIDPNDLEMAMVLAS
;
A
#
# COMPACT_ATOMS: atom_id res chain seq x y z
N ILE A 1 18.18 9.54 4.37
CA ILE A 1 17.87 8.10 4.56
C ILE A 1 16.91 7.88 5.74
N HIS A 2 17.06 8.59 6.87
CA HIS A 2 16.24 8.37 8.08
C HIS A 2 14.94 9.19 8.14
N THR A 3 14.75 10.14 7.23
CA THR A 3 13.59 11.04 7.21
C THR A 3 12.49 10.48 6.30
N GLY A 4 11.25 10.47 6.80
CA GLY A 4 10.07 10.23 5.96
C GLY A 4 9.76 11.40 5.01
N GLY A 5 8.79 11.19 4.11
CA GLY A 5 8.43 12.16 3.09
C GLY A 5 9.49 12.31 2.00
N THR A 6 9.45 13.44 1.28
CA THR A 6 10.41 13.74 0.21
C THR A 6 10.88 15.19 0.24
N ILE A 7 12.19 15.39 0.12
CA ILE A 7 12.81 16.72 0.09
C ILE A 7 12.50 17.50 -1.20
N ILE A 8 12.19 16.80 -2.30
CA ILE A 8 11.82 17.40 -3.59
C ILE A 8 10.32 17.68 -3.71
N LYS A 9 9.55 17.36 -2.65
CA LYS A 9 8.08 17.47 -2.57
C LYS A 9 7.36 16.60 -3.61
N THR A 10 6.03 16.57 -3.53
CA THR A 10 5.16 15.96 -4.54
C THR A 10 3.97 16.87 -4.79
N ALA A 11 3.39 16.80 -6.00
CA ALA A 11 2.18 17.51 -6.34
C ALA A 11 1.40 16.73 -7.41
N ARG A 12 0.06 16.83 -7.38
CA ARG A 12 -0.76 16.40 -8.51
C ARG A 12 -0.57 17.39 -9.66
N SER A 13 -0.35 16.89 -10.87
CA SER A 13 -0.10 17.72 -12.05
C SER A 13 -1.09 17.40 -13.16
N GLU A 14 -2.24 18.10 -13.16
CA GLU A 14 -3.21 18.00 -14.25
C GLU A 14 -2.61 18.45 -15.59
N ARG A 15 -1.70 19.44 -15.55
CA ARG A 15 -1.00 19.93 -16.75
C ARG A 15 -0.19 18.82 -17.43
N PHE A 16 0.47 17.96 -16.67
CA PHE A 16 1.29 16.89 -17.24
C PHE A 16 0.46 15.77 -17.90
N ARG A 17 -0.86 15.75 -17.66
CA ARG A 17 -1.78 14.85 -18.38
C ARG A 17 -2.02 15.28 -19.82
N THR A 18 -1.77 16.54 -20.17
CA THR A 18 -1.96 17.03 -21.55
C THR A 18 -0.65 16.99 -22.36
N PRO A 19 -0.71 16.83 -23.69
CA PRO A 19 0.47 16.90 -24.56
C PRO A 19 1.23 18.23 -24.41
N GLU A 20 0.53 19.35 -24.20
CA GLU A 20 1.15 20.67 -24.05
C GLU A 20 1.98 20.77 -22.78
N GLY A 21 1.49 20.22 -21.66
CA GLY A 21 2.24 20.20 -20.41
C GLY A 21 3.45 19.28 -20.48
N ARG A 22 3.36 18.16 -21.20
CA ARG A 22 4.50 17.28 -21.47
C ARG A 22 5.53 17.96 -22.37
N LYS A 23 5.10 18.66 -23.43
CA LYS A 23 5.99 19.48 -24.26
C LYS A 23 6.77 20.50 -23.44
N GLN A 24 6.09 21.24 -22.58
CA GLN A 24 6.74 22.22 -21.70
C GLN A 24 7.75 21.56 -20.76
N ALA A 25 7.44 20.37 -20.23
CA ALA A 25 8.38 19.62 -19.41
C ALA A 25 9.63 19.19 -20.20
N PHE A 26 9.47 18.73 -21.44
CA PHE A 26 10.60 18.37 -22.31
C PHE A 26 11.49 19.58 -22.64
N GLU A 27 10.89 20.72 -22.97
CA GLU A 27 11.61 21.97 -23.23
C GLU A 27 12.40 22.43 -22.00
N ASN A 28 11.83 22.31 -20.80
CA ASN A 28 12.53 22.59 -19.56
C ASN A 28 13.72 21.65 -19.34
N LEU A 29 13.55 20.35 -19.53
CA LEU A 29 14.65 19.38 -19.40
C LEU A 29 15.81 19.72 -20.35
N LYS A 30 15.50 20.05 -21.62
CA LYS A 30 16.49 20.50 -22.59
C LYS A 30 17.17 21.80 -22.19
N LYS A 31 16.41 22.79 -21.72
CA LYS A 31 16.93 24.08 -21.26
C LYS A 31 17.95 23.93 -20.12
N PHE A 32 17.74 22.97 -19.22
CA PHE A 32 18.63 22.72 -18.09
C PHE A 32 19.72 21.67 -18.36
N GLY A 33 19.82 21.16 -19.59
CA GLY A 33 20.83 20.15 -19.95
C GLY A 33 20.65 18.83 -19.20
N ILE A 34 19.41 18.43 -18.93
CA ILE A 34 19.09 17.16 -18.27
C ILE A 34 18.94 16.09 -19.35
N ASP A 35 19.75 15.03 -19.25
CA ASP A 35 19.81 13.96 -20.25
C ASP A 35 18.89 12.77 -19.93
N CYS A 36 18.51 12.61 -18.66
CA CYS A 36 17.71 11.48 -18.21
C CYS A 36 16.94 11.78 -16.92
N LEU A 37 15.92 10.96 -16.63
CA LEU A 37 15.07 11.09 -15.45
C LEU A 37 15.01 9.77 -14.67
N VAL A 38 15.14 9.85 -13.34
CA VAL A 38 14.71 8.79 -12.43
C VAL A 38 13.39 9.22 -11.78
N ALA A 39 12.31 8.55 -12.13
CA ALA A 39 10.97 8.85 -11.65
C ALA A 39 10.62 7.95 -10.45
N ILE A 40 10.40 8.56 -9.29
CA ILE A 40 10.08 7.86 -8.04
C ILE A 40 8.59 8.08 -7.74
N GLY A 41 7.79 7.01 -7.69
CA GLY A 41 6.37 7.12 -7.39
C GLY A 41 5.56 5.85 -7.65
N GLY A 42 4.25 6.03 -7.74
CA GLY A 42 3.27 4.97 -8.04
C GLY A 42 2.73 5.02 -9.47
N ASP A 43 1.60 4.34 -9.68
CA ASP A 43 0.90 4.19 -10.97
C ASP A 43 0.81 5.50 -11.78
N GLY A 44 0.28 6.57 -11.19
CA GLY A 44 0.10 7.85 -11.88
C GLY A 44 1.41 8.47 -12.39
N THR A 45 2.52 8.27 -11.68
CA THR A 45 3.84 8.72 -12.12
C THR A 45 4.29 7.93 -13.35
N PHE A 46 4.11 6.61 -13.34
CA PHE A 46 4.56 5.74 -14.42
C PHE A 46 3.72 5.87 -15.68
N ARG A 47 2.40 6.10 -15.57
CA ARG A 47 1.55 6.48 -16.72
C ARG A 47 2.04 7.76 -17.39
N GLY A 48 2.34 8.79 -16.60
CA GLY A 48 2.91 10.04 -17.12
C GLY A 48 4.26 9.84 -17.79
N CYS A 49 5.13 9.04 -17.19
CA CYS A 49 6.45 8.72 -17.74
C CYS A 49 6.36 7.92 -19.04
N ALA A 50 5.47 6.93 -19.13
CA ALA A 50 5.26 6.13 -20.34
C ALA A 50 4.78 7.01 -21.51
N ALA A 51 3.79 7.88 -21.27
CA ALA A 51 3.31 8.83 -22.28
C ALA A 51 4.41 9.81 -22.71
N PHE A 52 5.17 10.35 -21.75
CA PHE A 52 6.28 11.26 -22.03
C PHE A 52 7.41 10.60 -22.82
N HIS A 53 7.75 9.36 -22.48
CA HIS A 53 8.73 8.57 -23.23
C HIS A 53 8.24 8.25 -24.63
N GLU A 54 6.95 7.93 -24.81
CA GLU A 54 6.38 7.65 -26.12
C GLU A 54 6.51 8.84 -27.08
N GLU A 55 6.24 10.05 -26.59
CA GLU A 55 6.29 11.30 -27.35
C GLU A 55 7.71 11.79 -27.66
N TYR A 56 8.61 11.75 -26.67
CA TYR A 56 9.91 12.43 -26.77
C TYR A 56 11.11 11.49 -26.78
N LYS A 57 10.90 10.18 -26.58
CA LYS A 57 11.96 9.17 -26.41
C LYS A 57 12.97 9.57 -25.33
N PHE A 58 12.56 10.37 -24.35
CA PHE A 58 13.44 10.84 -23.29
C PHE A 58 13.82 9.69 -22.35
N PRO A 59 15.10 9.51 -21.98
CA PRO A 59 15.52 8.41 -21.11
C PRO A 59 14.90 8.50 -19.71
N ILE A 60 14.13 7.48 -19.33
CA ILE A 60 13.45 7.43 -18.03
C ILE A 60 13.62 6.05 -17.40
N ILE A 61 13.91 6.02 -16.10
CA ILE A 61 13.76 4.83 -15.26
C ILE A 61 12.81 5.09 -14.10
N GLY A 62 11.89 4.17 -13.86
CA GLY A 62 10.95 4.18 -12.75
C GLY A 62 11.51 3.50 -11.49
N VAL A 63 11.15 4.03 -10.32
CA VAL A 63 11.41 3.44 -9.00
C VAL A 63 10.09 3.35 -8.23
N PRO A 64 9.63 2.15 -7.85
CA PRO A 64 8.35 1.95 -7.20
C PRO A 64 8.36 2.52 -5.78
N ALA A 65 7.61 3.59 -5.57
CA ALA A 65 7.44 4.23 -4.27
C ALA A 65 5.98 4.59 -4.02
N THR A 66 5.31 3.70 -3.29
CA THR A 66 3.92 3.81 -2.84
C THR A 66 3.78 2.91 -1.62
N ILE A 67 2.86 3.25 -0.71
CA ILE A 67 2.53 2.37 0.42
C ILE A 67 1.57 1.24 -0.01
N ASP A 68 0.87 1.40 -1.13
CA ASP A 68 -0.24 0.50 -1.52
C ASP A 68 0.26 -0.89 -1.98
N ASN A 69 1.54 -1.02 -2.32
CA ASN A 69 2.20 -2.25 -2.79
C ASN A 69 1.54 -2.93 -4.01
N ASP A 70 0.86 -2.13 -4.84
CA ASP A 70 -0.01 -2.54 -5.95
C ASP A 70 0.69 -2.60 -7.32
N LEU A 71 1.95 -2.18 -7.41
CA LEU A 71 2.70 -2.14 -8.66
C LEU A 71 3.19 -3.53 -9.10
N TYR A 72 2.92 -3.89 -10.37
CA TYR A 72 3.46 -5.10 -10.97
C TYR A 72 4.96 -4.97 -11.27
N GLY A 73 5.71 -6.07 -11.13
CA GLY A 73 7.15 -6.10 -11.37
C GLY A 73 8.02 -5.93 -10.11
N THR A 74 7.42 -5.94 -8.92
CA THR A 74 8.16 -5.92 -7.64
C THR A 74 7.40 -6.63 -6.52
N ASP A 75 8.10 -7.36 -5.66
CA ASP A 75 7.53 -7.99 -4.47
C ASP A 75 7.08 -6.93 -3.45
N PHE A 76 7.87 -5.86 -3.34
CA PHE A 76 7.60 -4.75 -2.41
C PHE A 76 7.88 -3.40 -3.08
N THR A 77 7.06 -2.41 -2.75
CA THR A 77 7.27 -0.99 -3.09
C THR A 77 7.89 -0.24 -1.92
N ILE A 78 8.64 0.83 -2.20
CA ILE A 78 9.25 1.65 -1.13
C ILE A 78 8.14 2.34 -0.33
N GLY A 79 8.14 2.11 0.98
CA GLY A 79 7.22 2.68 1.95
C GLY A 79 6.19 1.69 2.48
N TYR A 80 6.02 0.55 1.80
CA TYR A 80 5.05 -0.47 2.19
C TYR A 80 5.34 -1.07 3.57
N ASP A 81 6.57 -1.53 3.83
CA ASP A 81 6.93 -2.16 5.11
C ASP A 81 6.79 -1.15 6.26
N THR A 82 7.11 0.12 6.03
CA THR A 82 6.88 1.20 7.01
C THR A 82 5.40 1.42 7.30
N ALA A 83 4.53 1.38 6.28
CA ALA A 83 3.09 1.50 6.45
C ALA A 83 2.50 0.31 7.23
N VAL A 84 2.92 -0.92 6.91
CA VAL A 84 2.53 -2.14 7.65
C VAL A 84 2.93 -2.03 9.12
N ASN A 85 4.18 -1.62 9.43
CA ASN A 85 4.63 -1.44 10.81
C ASN A 85 3.86 -0.32 11.54
N THR A 86 3.46 0.74 10.83
CA THR A 86 2.65 1.81 11.41
C THR A 86 1.24 1.33 11.75
N ALA A 87 0.62 0.53 10.87
CA ALA A 87 -0.67 -0.10 11.14
C ALA A 87 -0.59 -1.10 12.30
N LEU A 88 0.45 -1.93 12.32
CA LEU A 88 0.72 -2.90 13.39
C LEU A 88 0.88 -2.22 14.77
N ASP A 89 1.64 -1.11 14.83
CA ASP A 89 1.80 -0.33 16.07
C ASP A 89 0.45 0.19 16.59
N ALA A 90 -0.42 0.66 15.69
CA ALA A 90 -1.76 1.09 16.08
C ALA A 90 -2.64 -0.08 16.57
N ILE A 91 -2.58 -1.23 15.90
CA ILE A 91 -3.29 -2.46 16.31
C ILE A 91 -2.87 -2.86 17.73
N ASN A 92 -1.56 -2.88 18.01
CA ASN A 92 -1.04 -3.25 19.33
C ASN A 92 -1.52 -2.28 20.42
N LYS A 93 -1.40 -0.97 20.18
CA LYS A 93 -1.87 0.07 21.14
C LYS A 93 -3.37 -0.04 21.42
N ILE A 94 -4.17 -0.36 20.41
CA ILE A 94 -5.61 -0.53 20.57
C ILE A 94 -5.91 -1.81 21.37
N ARG A 95 -5.21 -2.91 21.08
CA ARG A 95 -5.35 -4.19 21.79
C ARG A 95 -5.07 -4.05 23.28
N ASP A 96 -4.06 -3.29 23.68
CA ASP A 96 -3.75 -3.04 25.09
C ASP A 96 -4.91 -2.35 25.84
N THR A 97 -5.72 -1.56 25.13
CA THR A 97 -6.89 -0.86 25.70
C THR A 97 -8.20 -1.63 25.55
N SER A 98 -8.22 -2.76 24.84
CA SER A 98 -9.45 -3.52 24.58
C SER A 98 -9.84 -4.44 25.74
N GLN A 99 -8.89 -4.81 26.60
CA GLN A 99 -9.09 -5.79 27.68
C GLN A 99 -10.08 -5.35 28.77
N SER A 100 -10.49 -4.07 28.80
CA SER A 100 -11.32 -3.50 29.86
C SER A 100 -12.82 -3.38 29.55
N HIS A 101 -13.26 -3.66 28.31
CA HIS A 101 -14.66 -3.44 27.90
C HIS A 101 -15.18 -4.52 26.94
N ASN A 102 -16.46 -4.88 27.08
CA ASN A 102 -17.14 -5.87 26.24
C ASN A 102 -17.51 -5.30 24.85
N ARG A 103 -16.51 -4.95 24.04
CA ARG A 103 -16.68 -4.30 22.72
C ARG A 103 -15.62 -4.78 21.72
N PHE A 104 -15.93 -4.70 20.43
CA PHE A 104 -14.95 -4.97 19.37
C PHE A 104 -14.38 -3.67 18.78
N PHE A 105 -13.24 -3.77 18.13
CA PHE A 105 -12.53 -2.65 17.52
C PHE A 105 -12.40 -2.88 16.02
N ILE A 106 -12.62 -1.82 15.25
CA ILE A 106 -12.42 -1.81 13.81
C ILE A 106 -11.31 -0.81 13.51
N ILE A 107 -10.29 -1.26 12.78
CA ILE A 107 -9.12 -0.47 12.44
C ILE A 107 -9.08 -0.35 10.93
N GLU A 108 -9.26 0.87 10.42
CA GLU A 108 -9.21 1.17 9.00
C GLU A 108 -7.79 1.54 8.59
N VAL A 109 -7.22 0.75 7.68
CA VAL A 109 -5.86 0.93 7.14
C VAL A 109 -5.91 1.43 5.69
N MET A 110 -4.81 2.01 5.22
CA MET A 110 -4.71 2.44 3.82
C MET A 110 -4.45 1.26 2.89
N GLY A 111 -4.59 1.47 1.58
CA GLY A 111 -4.39 0.43 0.56
C GLY A 111 -5.17 0.66 -0.74
N ARG A 112 -6.06 1.66 -0.77
CA ARG A 112 -6.97 1.98 -1.89
C ARG A 112 -7.74 0.77 -2.42
N ASP A 113 -7.30 0.18 -3.52
CA ASP A 113 -7.99 -0.93 -4.19
C ASP A 113 -7.24 -2.26 -3.95
N ALA A 114 -6.31 -2.26 -2.99
CA ALA A 114 -5.41 -3.37 -2.69
C ALA A 114 -5.32 -3.65 -1.19
N GLY A 115 -5.45 -4.93 -0.83
CA GLY A 115 -5.54 -5.41 0.55
C GLY A 115 -4.20 -5.66 1.24
N PHE A 116 -3.05 -5.39 0.61
CA PHE A 116 -1.73 -5.81 1.11
C PHE A 116 -1.44 -5.34 2.55
N ILE A 117 -1.64 -4.04 2.84
CA ILE A 117 -1.41 -3.50 4.19
C ILE A 117 -2.35 -4.16 5.21
N GLY A 118 -3.64 -4.26 4.88
CA GLY A 118 -4.65 -4.87 5.76
C GLY A 118 -4.36 -6.32 6.07
N LEU A 119 -3.93 -7.08 5.06
CA LEU A 119 -3.57 -8.48 5.21
C LEU A 119 -2.34 -8.66 6.10
N GLU A 120 -1.21 -8.05 5.77
CA GLU A 120 0.02 -8.24 6.54
C GLU A 120 -0.09 -7.67 7.96
N ALA A 121 -0.65 -6.47 8.11
CA ALA A 121 -0.83 -5.86 9.43
C ALA A 121 -1.86 -6.63 10.28
N GLY A 122 -2.92 -7.13 9.65
CA GLY A 122 -3.93 -7.94 10.33
C GLY A 122 -3.38 -9.29 10.81
N ILE A 123 -2.65 -10.00 9.97
CA ILE A 123 -2.00 -11.27 10.34
C ILE A 123 -0.98 -11.03 11.46
N ALA A 124 -0.06 -10.08 11.27
CA ALA A 124 0.99 -9.79 12.25
C ALA A 124 0.42 -9.25 13.56
N GLY A 125 -0.68 -8.52 13.49
CA GLY A 125 -1.39 -7.95 14.62
C GLY A 125 -2.36 -8.91 15.29
N GLY A 126 -2.56 -10.13 14.76
CA GLY A 126 -3.49 -11.14 15.28
C GLY A 126 -4.96 -10.71 15.22
N ALA A 127 -5.36 -10.00 14.16
CA ALA A 127 -6.74 -9.59 13.95
C ALA A 127 -7.65 -10.81 13.76
N GLU A 128 -8.82 -10.79 14.40
CA GLU A 128 -9.82 -11.85 14.31
C GLU A 128 -10.50 -11.86 12.94
N ASN A 129 -10.56 -10.71 12.27
CA ASN A 129 -11.14 -10.61 10.94
C ASN A 129 -10.36 -9.56 10.13
N ILE A 130 -10.09 -9.89 8.87
CA ILE A 130 -9.38 -9.03 7.93
C ILE A 130 -10.26 -8.87 6.69
N LEU A 131 -10.70 -7.65 6.44
CA LEU A 131 -11.62 -7.29 5.36
C LEU A 131 -10.83 -6.50 4.32
N ILE A 132 -10.66 -7.10 3.15
CA ILE A 132 -9.85 -6.57 2.05
C ILE A 132 -10.60 -6.71 0.72
N PRO A 133 -10.35 -5.83 -0.27
CA PRO A 133 -11.08 -5.84 -1.54
C PRO A 133 -11.00 -7.16 -2.33
N GLU A 134 -9.95 -7.95 -2.12
CA GLU A 134 -9.73 -9.23 -2.80
C GLU A 134 -10.61 -10.37 -2.26
N VAL A 135 -11.24 -10.20 -1.09
CA VAL A 135 -12.05 -11.24 -0.44
C VAL A 135 -13.43 -10.69 -0.12
N ARG A 136 -14.48 -11.42 -0.53
CA ARG A 136 -15.85 -11.03 -0.22
C ARG A 136 -16.11 -11.09 1.28
N THR A 137 -16.49 -9.95 1.86
CA THR A 137 -16.91 -9.82 3.26
C THR A 137 -18.27 -10.49 3.50
N ASP A 138 -18.32 -11.40 4.49
CA ASP A 138 -19.55 -12.02 5.00
C ASP A 138 -19.84 -11.52 6.43
N ILE A 139 -20.76 -10.55 6.53
CA ILE A 139 -21.12 -9.93 7.81
C ILE A 139 -21.78 -10.94 8.77
N ASP A 140 -22.52 -11.93 8.27
CA ASP A 140 -23.20 -12.90 9.13
C ASP A 140 -22.21 -13.88 9.76
N LYS A 141 -21.20 -14.30 8.99
CA LYS A 141 -20.07 -15.06 9.49
C LYS A 141 -19.31 -14.29 10.57
N ILE A 142 -18.96 -13.02 10.29
CA ILE A 142 -18.27 -12.14 11.25
C ILE A 142 -19.08 -11.98 12.54
N CYS A 143 -20.39 -11.76 12.44
CA CYS A 143 -21.26 -11.65 13.62
C CYS A 143 -21.24 -12.92 14.48
N SER A 144 -21.20 -14.09 13.85
CA SER A 144 -21.16 -15.39 14.54
C SER A 144 -19.81 -15.60 15.22
N GLU A 145 -18.71 -15.28 14.54
CA GLU A 145 -17.35 -15.38 15.09
C GLU A 145 -17.14 -14.43 16.28
N ILE A 146 -17.63 -13.19 16.20
CA ILE A 146 -17.57 -12.22 17.30
C ILE A 146 -18.33 -12.75 18.51
N LYS A 147 -19.59 -13.19 18.35
CA LYS A 147 -20.38 -13.76 19.45
C LYS A 147 -19.66 -14.93 20.12
N ALA A 148 -19.16 -15.87 19.31
CA ALA A 148 -18.43 -17.03 19.81
C ALA A 148 -17.13 -16.64 20.53
N SER A 149 -16.43 -15.59 20.07
CA SER A 149 -15.21 -15.08 20.70
C SER A 149 -15.49 -14.48 22.09
N PHE A 150 -16.59 -13.73 22.22
CA PHE A 150 -17.05 -13.21 23.50
C PHE A 150 -17.48 -14.31 24.47
N GLU A 151 -18.17 -15.35 23.99
CA GLU A 151 -18.54 -16.52 24.80
C GLU A 151 -17.31 -17.29 25.32
N ARG A 152 -16.22 -17.34 24.53
CA ARG A 152 -14.94 -17.94 24.95
C ARG A 152 -14.15 -17.06 25.94
N GLY A 153 -14.62 -15.85 26.25
CA GLY A 153 -13.95 -14.92 27.14
C GLY A 153 -12.68 -14.28 26.54
N LYS A 154 -12.59 -14.17 25.21
CA LYS A 154 -11.43 -13.53 24.55
C LYS A 154 -11.34 -12.06 24.95
N ALA A 155 -10.15 -11.62 25.35
CA ALA A 155 -9.93 -10.28 25.90
C ALA A 155 -9.95 -9.14 24.84
N SER A 156 -9.87 -9.47 23.55
CA SER A 156 -9.84 -8.50 22.46
C SER A 156 -10.51 -9.07 21.21
N ASN A 157 -11.30 -8.25 20.53
CA ASN A 157 -11.84 -8.54 19.20
C ASN A 157 -11.50 -7.36 18.29
N ILE A 158 -10.60 -7.57 17.34
CA ILE A 158 -10.06 -6.60 16.41
C ILE A 158 -10.38 -7.05 14.99
N ILE A 159 -10.93 -6.11 14.23
CA ILE A 159 -11.25 -6.24 12.82
C ILE A 159 -10.37 -5.23 12.08
N VAL A 160 -9.58 -5.69 11.12
CA VAL A 160 -8.82 -4.80 10.23
C VAL A 160 -9.59 -4.67 8.92
N VAL A 161 -9.78 -3.44 8.46
CA VAL A 161 -10.50 -3.12 7.23
C VAL A 161 -9.58 -2.28 6.34
N ALA A 162 -9.35 -2.71 5.12
CA ALA A 162 -8.67 -1.86 4.13
C ALA A 162 -9.63 -0.77 3.63
N GLU A 163 -9.13 0.46 3.49
CA GLU A 163 -9.83 1.52 2.77
C GLU A 163 -10.19 0.99 1.36
N GLY A 164 -11.40 1.30 0.86
CA GLY A 164 -11.86 0.82 -0.44
C GLY A 164 -12.64 -0.49 -0.44
N ASP A 165 -12.91 -1.12 0.71
CA ASP A 165 -13.86 -2.24 0.78
C ASP A 165 -15.30 -1.79 0.44
N ASP A 166 -15.96 -2.53 -0.47
CA ASP A 166 -17.30 -2.27 -1.00
C ASP A 166 -18.40 -2.25 0.10
N SER A 167 -18.08 -2.66 1.32
CA SER A 167 -19.03 -2.79 2.44
C SER A 167 -19.42 -1.49 3.13
N GLY A 168 -18.82 -0.34 2.76
CA GLY A 168 -19.15 1.00 3.29
C GLY A 168 -18.14 1.60 4.27
N GLY A 169 -16.89 1.10 4.28
CA GLY A 169 -15.86 1.55 5.22
C GLY A 169 -16.11 1.12 6.67
N ALA A 170 -15.22 1.51 7.58
CA ALA A 170 -15.21 0.95 8.94
C ALA A 170 -16.47 1.26 9.78
N TYR A 171 -17.09 2.42 9.60
CA TYR A 171 -18.31 2.79 10.34
C TYR A 171 -19.53 2.00 9.91
N ASP A 172 -19.73 1.79 8.60
CA ASP A 172 -20.89 1.05 8.10
C ASP A 172 -20.81 -0.43 8.49
N ILE A 173 -19.62 -1.02 8.41
CA ILE A 173 -19.36 -2.39 8.88
C ILE A 173 -19.68 -2.49 10.37
N GLY A 174 -19.18 -1.56 11.19
CA GLY A 174 -19.45 -1.55 12.62
C GLY A 174 -20.92 -1.40 12.98
N ALA A 175 -21.64 -0.52 12.27
CA ALA A 175 -23.08 -0.34 12.45
C ALA A 175 -23.87 -1.62 12.14
N LYS A 176 -23.57 -2.27 11.00
CA LYS A 176 -24.21 -3.54 10.59
C LYS A 176 -23.97 -4.66 11.60
N ILE A 177 -22.74 -4.79 12.11
CA ILE A 177 -22.41 -5.80 13.12
C ILE A 177 -23.12 -5.49 14.44
N LYS A 178 -23.12 -4.22 14.89
CA LYS A 178 -23.81 -3.83 16.13
C LYS A 178 -25.31 -4.10 16.07
N GLU A 179 -25.95 -3.80 14.94
CA GLU A 179 -27.39 -4.07 14.74
C GLU A 179 -27.72 -5.56 14.91
N LYS A 180 -26.87 -6.46 14.38
CA LYS A 180 -27.09 -7.92 14.42
C LYS A 180 -26.65 -8.60 15.73
N THR A 181 -25.68 -8.02 16.43
CA THR A 181 -25.06 -8.64 17.60
C THR A 181 -25.45 -7.98 18.93
N GLY A 182 -25.85 -6.71 18.90
CA GLY A 182 -26.03 -5.89 20.10
C GLY A 182 -24.71 -5.47 20.77
N ILE A 183 -23.56 -5.85 20.21
CA ILE A 183 -22.24 -5.59 20.81
C ILE A 183 -21.74 -4.21 20.37
N ASP A 184 -21.24 -3.44 21.33
CA ASP A 184 -20.66 -2.12 21.04
C ASP A 184 -19.33 -2.22 20.30
N TYR A 185 -18.99 -1.14 19.59
CA TYR A 185 -17.75 -1.06 18.82
C TYR A 185 -17.05 0.29 18.94
N ARG A 186 -15.75 0.28 18.59
CA ARG A 186 -14.94 1.48 18.38
C ARG A 186 -14.26 1.41 17.02
N VAL A 187 -14.13 2.55 16.37
CA VAL A 187 -13.45 2.68 15.07
C VAL A 187 -12.19 3.52 15.27
N ALA A 188 -11.09 3.06 14.68
CA ALA A 188 -9.86 3.82 14.53
C ALA A 188 -9.51 3.91 13.04
N ILE A 189 -9.63 5.10 12.47
CA ILE A 189 -9.19 5.37 11.09
C ILE A 189 -7.77 5.91 11.15
N LEU A 190 -6.80 5.12 10.68
CA LEU A 190 -5.40 5.52 10.74
C LEU A 190 -5.10 6.62 9.71
N GLY A 191 -5.62 6.46 8.49
CA GLY A 191 -5.42 7.42 7.40
C GLY A 191 -3.95 7.75 7.16
N HIS A 192 -3.65 9.04 7.01
CA HIS A 192 -2.36 9.54 6.52
C HIS A 192 -1.16 9.31 7.45
N ILE A 193 -1.36 8.87 8.70
CA ILE A 193 -0.23 8.51 9.57
C ILE A 193 0.63 7.40 8.93
N GLN A 194 0.02 6.53 8.14
CA GLN A 194 0.68 5.41 7.44
C GLN A 194 1.59 5.87 6.28
N ARG A 195 1.47 7.12 5.84
CA ARG A 195 2.36 7.74 4.83
C ARG A 195 3.54 8.50 5.46
N GLY A 196 3.52 8.64 6.78
CA GLY A 196 4.53 9.36 7.55
C GLY A 196 5.45 8.42 8.33
N GLY A 197 6.33 9.02 9.14
CA GLY A 197 7.26 8.27 9.99
C GLY A 197 8.62 8.01 9.35
N SER A 198 9.55 7.52 10.17
CA SER A 198 10.88 7.15 9.69
C SER A 198 10.79 5.83 8.93
N PRO A 199 11.39 5.72 7.73
CA PRO A 199 11.32 4.47 6.97
C PRO A 199 11.99 3.34 7.72
N SER A 200 11.45 2.13 7.59
CA SER A 200 11.99 0.92 8.20
C SER A 200 13.36 0.55 7.61
N ALA A 201 14.05 -0.41 8.22
CA ALA A 201 15.31 -0.94 7.68
C ALA A 201 15.11 -1.57 6.29
N LYS A 202 14.01 -2.30 6.07
CA LYS A 202 13.70 -2.92 4.77
C LYS A 202 13.48 -1.87 3.70
N ASP A 203 12.68 -0.83 3.98
CA ASP A 203 12.42 0.25 3.02
C ASP A 203 13.68 1.05 2.69
N ARG A 204 14.53 1.33 3.68
CA ARG A 204 15.83 2.00 3.44
C ARG A 204 16.73 1.19 2.54
N LEU A 205 16.84 -0.12 2.78
CA LEU A 205 17.67 -1.02 1.96
C LEU A 205 17.09 -1.18 0.56
N LEU A 206 15.77 -1.31 0.43
CA LEU A 206 15.09 -1.38 -0.86
C LEU A 206 15.32 -0.09 -1.65
N ALA A 207 15.03 1.08 -1.08
CA ALA A 207 15.24 2.37 -1.74
C ALA A 207 16.69 2.58 -2.18
N SER A 208 17.65 2.22 -1.33
CA SER A 208 19.08 2.32 -1.65
C SER A 208 19.46 1.42 -2.82
N ARG A 209 18.96 0.17 -2.83
CA ARG A 209 19.20 -0.78 -3.94
C ARG A 209 18.57 -0.27 -5.22
N LEU A 210 17.27 0.03 -5.22
CA LEU A 210 16.57 0.46 -6.43
C LEU A 210 17.17 1.74 -6.99
N GLY A 211 17.49 2.73 -6.15
CA GLY A 211 18.18 3.95 -6.59
C GLY A 211 19.55 3.68 -7.23
N TYR A 212 20.38 2.82 -6.62
CA TYR A 212 21.66 2.41 -7.19
C TYR A 212 21.48 1.73 -8.56
N TYR A 213 20.57 0.75 -8.66
CA TYR A 213 20.35 0.01 -9.90
C TYR A 213 19.67 0.86 -10.98
N SER A 214 18.86 1.85 -10.63
CA SER A 214 18.32 2.82 -11.60
C SER A 214 19.43 3.62 -12.25
N VAL A 215 20.37 4.17 -11.49
CA VAL A 215 21.51 4.90 -12.06
C VAL A 215 22.40 3.96 -12.88
N LYS A 216 22.65 2.74 -12.38
CA LYS A 216 23.45 1.75 -13.13
C LYS A 216 22.81 1.42 -14.49
N HIS A 217 21.52 1.11 -14.51
CA HIS A 217 20.85 0.69 -15.74
C HIS A 217 20.61 1.82 -16.73
N ILE A 218 20.42 3.07 -16.27
CA ILE A 218 20.29 4.20 -17.19
C ILE A 218 21.61 4.50 -17.90
N ILE A 219 22.75 4.34 -17.20
CA ILE A 219 24.10 4.42 -17.80
C ILE A 219 24.33 3.30 -18.82
N GLU A 220 23.80 2.10 -18.57
CA GLU A 220 23.80 0.97 -19.52
C GLU A 220 22.82 1.15 -20.71
N GLY A 221 22.18 2.31 -20.82
CA GLY A 221 21.26 2.65 -21.90
C GLY A 221 19.86 2.05 -21.76
N LYS A 222 19.50 1.51 -20.59
CA LYS A 222 18.12 1.06 -20.33
C LYS A 222 17.22 2.27 -20.10
N THR A 223 16.03 2.24 -20.69
CA THR A 223 15.02 3.29 -20.57
C THR A 223 13.64 2.68 -20.65
N ASN A 224 12.63 3.44 -20.22
CA ASN A 224 11.21 3.08 -20.22
C ASN A 224 10.92 1.80 -19.42
N VAL A 225 11.63 1.63 -18.32
CA VAL A 225 11.50 0.48 -17.42
C VAL A 225 11.43 0.94 -15.99
N MET A 226 10.75 0.18 -15.15
CA MET A 226 10.83 0.27 -13.69
C MET A 226 11.87 -0.72 -13.18
N VAL A 227 12.70 -0.29 -12.21
CA VAL A 227 13.58 -1.18 -11.44
C VAL A 227 12.82 -1.69 -10.22
N GLY A 228 12.46 -2.97 -10.24
CA GLY A 228 11.82 -3.67 -9.13
C GLY A 228 12.71 -4.74 -8.53
N ARG A 229 12.20 -5.46 -7.53
CA ARG A 229 12.88 -6.61 -6.93
C ARG A 229 11.90 -7.77 -6.77
N ILE A 230 12.23 -8.90 -7.36
CA ILE A 230 11.44 -10.14 -7.29
C ILE A 230 12.35 -11.28 -6.85
N ASN A 231 11.95 -12.06 -5.85
CA ASN A 231 12.71 -13.19 -5.32
C ASN A 231 14.16 -12.80 -5.00
N ALA A 232 14.30 -11.68 -4.29
CA ALA A 232 15.56 -11.04 -3.92
C ALA A 232 16.45 -10.53 -5.08
N LYS A 233 16.05 -10.70 -6.35
CA LYS A 233 16.79 -10.30 -7.55
C LYS A 233 16.24 -8.99 -8.13
N ILE A 234 17.11 -8.18 -8.72
CA ILE A 234 16.70 -6.97 -9.45
C ILE A 234 16.05 -7.39 -10.77
N VAL A 235 14.90 -6.78 -11.07
CA VAL A 235 14.15 -7.03 -12.30
C VAL A 235 13.86 -5.69 -12.97
N LEU A 236 13.96 -5.66 -14.30
CA LEU A 236 13.50 -4.56 -15.12
C LEU A 236 12.15 -4.96 -15.71
N THR A 237 11.14 -4.16 -15.43
CA THR A 237 9.78 -4.33 -15.96
C THR A 237 9.46 -3.18 -16.88
N ASP A 238 8.85 -3.45 -18.04
CA ASP A 238 8.41 -2.37 -18.93
C ASP A 238 7.50 -1.40 -18.17
N MET A 239 7.66 -0.10 -18.39
CA MET A 239 6.88 0.91 -17.68
C MET A 239 5.37 0.67 -17.83
N LYS A 240 4.88 0.27 -19.01
CA LYS A 240 3.44 0.01 -19.24
C LYS A 240 2.95 -1.19 -18.45
N ASP A 241 3.75 -2.25 -18.39
CA ASP A 241 3.42 -3.46 -17.63
C ASP A 241 3.18 -3.18 -16.14
N THR A 242 3.86 -2.19 -15.56
CA THR A 242 3.75 -1.89 -14.12
C THR A 242 2.35 -1.48 -13.66
N PHE A 243 1.54 -0.93 -14.56
CA PHE A 243 0.21 -0.41 -14.28
C PHE A 243 -0.91 -1.02 -15.14
N GLU A 244 -0.58 -1.76 -16.19
CA GLU A 244 -1.55 -2.53 -16.98
C GLU A 244 -1.78 -3.92 -16.39
N LYS A 245 -0.73 -4.53 -15.82
CA LYS A 245 -0.82 -5.81 -15.14
C LYS A 245 -1.14 -5.57 -13.66
N LYS A 246 -2.00 -6.43 -13.11
CA LYS A 246 -2.34 -6.42 -11.68
C LYS A 246 -1.37 -7.29 -10.90
N LYS A 247 -0.91 -6.77 -9.76
CA LYS A 247 -0.29 -7.59 -8.72
C LYS A 247 -1.39 -8.24 -7.88
N THR A 248 -1.21 -9.52 -7.57
CA THR A 248 -2.18 -10.30 -6.79
C THR A 248 -1.61 -10.65 -5.43
N ILE A 249 -2.48 -10.76 -4.44
CA ILE A 249 -2.16 -11.33 -3.12
C ILE A 249 -1.85 -12.83 -3.26
N ASP A 250 -0.92 -13.34 -2.47
CA ASP A 250 -0.62 -14.78 -2.40
C ASP A 250 -1.82 -15.52 -1.77
N PRO A 251 -2.42 -16.52 -2.45
CA PRO A 251 -3.51 -17.31 -1.89
C PRO A 251 -3.16 -17.99 -0.56
N ASN A 252 -1.89 -18.34 -0.32
CA ASN A 252 -1.46 -18.94 0.94
C ASN A 252 -1.51 -17.92 2.10
N ASP A 253 -1.26 -16.64 1.83
CA ASP A 253 -1.39 -15.60 2.85
C ASP A 253 -2.86 -15.36 3.22
N LEU A 254 -3.77 -15.48 2.24
CA LEU A 254 -5.21 -15.43 2.49
C LEU A 254 -5.67 -16.62 3.33
N GLU A 255 -5.21 -17.83 3.00
CA GLU A 255 -5.51 -19.03 3.79
C GLU A 255 -4.96 -18.91 5.21
N MET A 256 -3.71 -18.45 5.35
CA MET A 256 -3.07 -18.21 6.64
C MET A 256 -3.87 -17.22 7.49
N ALA A 257 -4.35 -16.11 6.90
CA ALA A 257 -5.21 -15.16 7.60
C ALA A 257 -6.49 -15.82 8.13
N MET A 258 -7.15 -16.66 7.32
CA MET A 258 -8.38 -17.35 7.74
C MET A 258 -8.13 -18.36 8.87
N VAL A 259 -7.01 -19.10 8.82
CA VAL A 259 -6.67 -20.09 9.84
C VAL A 259 -6.24 -19.44 11.15
N LEU A 260 -5.45 -18.35 11.11
CA LEU A 260 -4.95 -17.68 12.31
C LEU A 260 -6.02 -16.82 13.01
N ALA A 261 -7.05 -16.40 12.28
CA ALA A 261 -8.22 -15.68 12.81
C ALA A 261 -9.13 -16.54 13.71
N SER A 262 -9.03 -17.88 13.61
CA SER A 262 -9.92 -18.87 14.27
C SER A 262 -9.81 -18.92 15.79
#